data_AF-A0A7C5A6C8-F1
#
_entry.id   AF-A0A7C5A6C8-F1
#
_cell.length_a   1.000
_cell.length_b   1.000
_cell.length_c   1.000
_cell.angle_alpha   90.00
_cell.angle_beta   90.00
_cell.angle_gamma   90.00
#
_symmetry.space_group_name_H-M   'P 1'
#
loop_
_entity.id
_entity.type
_entity.pdbx_description
1 polymer ?
#
loop_
_entity_poly.entity_id
_entity_poly.type
_entity_poly.pdbx_seq_one_letter_code
_entity_poly.pdbx_strand_id
1 'polypeptide(L)' 'ANIPPIATPVPGLYLASMSQVYPWDRGTNFAVEIGRRAARQFMTQAPPIR' A
#
# COMPACT_ATOMS: atom_id res chain seq x y z
N ALA A 1 10.37 1.71 13.80
CA ALA A 1 9.81 0.44 13.33
C ALA A 1 10.34 0.17 11.92
N ASN A 2 10.74 -1.05 11.61
CA ASN A 2 11.18 -1.43 10.27
C ASN A 2 9.92 -1.71 9.43
N ILE A 3 9.33 -0.66 8.86
CA ILE A 3 8.05 -0.74 8.14
C ILE A 3 8.36 -0.86 6.63
N PRO A 4 7.90 -1.93 5.97
CA PRO A 4 8.13 -2.09 4.54
C PRO A 4 7.38 -1.03 3.70
N PRO A 5 7.94 -0.62 2.56
CA PRO A 5 7.24 0.24 1.60
C PRO A 5 6.01 -0.47 1.02
N ILE A 6 5.12 0.31 0.38
CA ILE A 6 3.91 -0.23 -0.27
C ILE A 6 4.27 -1.10 -1.48
N ALA A 7 5.22 -0.68 -2.30
CA ALA A 7 5.75 -1.49 -3.39
C ALA A 7 6.64 -2.59 -2.81
N THR A 8 6.36 -3.85 -3.17
CA THR A 8 7.21 -4.98 -2.77
C THR A 8 8.25 -5.27 -3.86
N PRO A 9 9.29 -6.07 -3.57
CA PRO A 9 10.23 -6.54 -4.59
C PRO A 9 9.58 -7.45 -5.65
N VAL A 10 8.40 -8.01 -5.39
CA VAL A 10 7.67 -8.87 -6.32
C VAL A 10 6.81 -8.00 -7.24
N PRO A 11 7.04 -8.01 -8.57
CA PRO A 11 6.26 -7.21 -9.52
C PRO A 11 4.77 -7.56 -9.44
N GLY A 12 3.92 -6.53 -9.41
CA GLY A 12 2.47 -6.69 -9.30
C GLY A 12 1.95 -6.98 -7.88
N LEU A 13 2.83 -7.15 -6.88
CA LEU A 13 2.45 -7.32 -5.47
C LEU A 13 2.72 -6.05 -4.68
N TYR A 14 1.67 -5.53 -4.03
CA TYR A 14 1.72 -4.34 -3.18
C TYR A 14 1.19 -4.66 -1.78
N LEU A 15 1.84 -4.10 -0.77
CA LEU A 15 1.51 -4.31 0.64
C LEU A 15 0.91 -3.04 1.25
N ALA A 16 -0.34 -3.14 1.70
CA ALA A 16 -1.04 -2.09 2.45
C ALA A 16 -1.60 -2.70 3.75
N SER A 17 -0.99 -2.37 4.87
CA SER A 17 -1.15 -3.02 6.17
C SER A 17 -1.18 -2.00 7.31
N MET A 18 -1.69 -2.42 8.46
CA MET A 18 -1.79 -1.55 9.64
C MET A 18 -0.42 -1.07 10.17
N SER A 19 0.65 -1.83 9.93
CA SER A 19 2.00 -1.41 10.32
C SER A 19 2.43 -0.11 9.64
N GLN A 20 1.89 0.20 8.45
CA GLN A 20 2.17 1.42 7.70
C GLN A 20 1.32 2.62 8.14
N VAL A 21 0.34 2.40 9.02
CA VAL A 21 -0.46 3.47 9.64
C VAL A 21 -0.17 3.62 11.14
N TYR A 22 0.91 3.01 11.65
CA TYR A 22 1.39 3.24 13.02
C TYR A 22 2.24 4.52 13.11
N PRO A 23 2.06 5.39 14.13
CA PRO A 23 1.24 5.21 15.34
C PRO A 23 -0.13 5.91 15.28
N TRP A 24 -0.71 6.12 14.11
CA TRP A 24 -1.93 6.91 14.00
C TRP A 24 -3.14 6.18 14.61
N ASP A 25 -3.83 6.86 15.53
CA ASP A 25 -5.00 6.34 16.26
C ASP A 25 -6.26 6.20 15.37
N ARG A 26 -6.36 6.97 14.27
CA ARG A 26 -7.48 6.88 13.31
C ARG A 26 -7.25 5.82 12.23
N GLY A 27 -6.94 4.60 12.65
CA GLY A 27 -6.53 3.49 11.78
C GLY A 27 -7.42 3.27 10.56
N THR A 28 -8.74 3.43 10.67
CA THR A 28 -9.69 3.26 9.55
C THR A 28 -9.55 4.31 8.45
N ASN A 29 -9.35 5.59 8.80
CA ASN A 29 -9.18 6.65 7.79
C ASN A 29 -7.87 6.46 7.03
N PHE A 30 -6.80 6.15 7.76
CA PHE A 30 -5.49 5.87 7.17
C PHE A 30 -5.49 4.57 6.37
N ALA A 31 -6.28 3.55 6.75
CA ALA A 31 -6.48 2.33 5.97
C ALA A 31 -7.09 2.60 4.59
N VAL A 32 -8.07 3.51 4.51
CA VAL A 32 -8.64 3.93 3.22
C VAL A 32 -7.62 4.69 2.38
N GLU A 33 -6.85 5.59 2.99
CA GLU A 33 -5.79 6.34 2.31
C GLU A 33 -4.70 5.43 1.74
N ILE A 34 -4.18 4.51 2.55
CA ILE A 34 -3.11 3.59 2.14
C ILE A 34 -3.59 2.62 1.06
N GLY A 35 -4.82 2.13 1.14
CA GLY A 35 -5.43 1.31 0.09
C GLY A 35 -5.50 2.06 -1.25
N ARG A 36 -5.94 3.33 -1.23
CA ARG A 36 -5.95 4.17 -2.43
C ARG A 36 -4.55 4.43 -2.99
N ARG A 37 -3.55 4.61 -2.12
CA ARG A 37 -2.16 4.79 -2.52
C ARG A 37 -1.60 3.53 -3.18
N ALA A 38 -1.86 2.35 -2.62
CA ALA A 38 -1.47 1.07 -3.22
C ALA A 38 -2.13 0.86 -4.59
N ALA A 39 -3.43 1.12 -4.71
CA ALA A 39 -4.14 1.02 -5.99
C ALA A 39 -3.56 1.96 -7.06
N ARG A 40 -3.26 3.22 -6.71
CA ARG A 40 -2.60 4.15 -7.65
C ARG A 40 -1.23 3.64 -8.10
N GLN A 41 -0.41 3.16 -7.17
CA GLN A 41 0.91 2.61 -7.51
C GLN A 41 0.81 1.40 -8.44
N PHE A 42 -0.12 0.49 -8.14
CA PHE A 42 -0.42 -0.63 -9.02
C PHE A 42 -0.82 -0.14 -10.42
N MET A 43 -1.78 0.78 -10.55
CA MET A 43 -2.24 1.24 -11.87
C MET A 43 -1.16 1.99 -12.68
N THR A 44 -0.20 2.66 -12.02
CA THR A 44 0.90 3.34 -12.72
C THR A 44 1.99 2.38 -13.19
N GLN A 45 2.20 1.26 -12.50
CA GLN A 45 3.35 0.37 -12.72
C GLN A 45 2.96 -1.01 -13.28
N ALA A 46 1.69 -1.42 -13.17
CA ALA A 46 1.24 -2.71 -13.63
C ALA A 46 1.09 -2.72 -15.15
N PRO A 47 1.67 -3.71 -15.85
CA PRO A 47 1.28 -3.98 -17.23
C PRO A 47 -0.22 -4.36 -17.27
N PRO A 48 -0.94 -4.08 -18.38
CA PRO A 48 -2.35 -4.43 -18.49
C PRO A 48 -2.52 -5.91 -18.17
N ILE A 49 -3.46 -6.20 -17.26
CA ILE A 49 -3.83 -7.55 -16.84
C ILE A 49 -4.27 -8.28 -18.13
N ARG A 50 -3.44 -9.21 -18.61
CA ARG A 50 -3.75 -10.07 -19.76
C ARG A 50 -4.60 -11.26 -19.31
#